data_AF-A0A7Y6CGC9-F1
#
_entry.id   AF-A0A7Y6CGC9-F1
#
_cell.length_a   1.000
_cell.length_b   1.000
_cell.length_c   1.000
_cell.angle_alpha   90.00
_cell.angle_beta   90.00
_cell.angle_gamma   90.00
#
_symmetry.space_group_name_H-M   'P 1'
#
loop_
_entity.id
_entity.type
_entity.pdbx_description
1 polymer ?
#
loop_
_entity_poly.entity_id
_entity_poly.type
_entity_poly.pdbx_seq_one_letter_code
_entity_poly.pdbx_strand_id
1 'polypeptide(L)'
;MRSRHRRKPAHRSKPDNRHPQGRDLHTRRRARRALLARGVLPALARSGWNAEIAATIERELAPVSERPVPLPRNCADGLFGAYWARPELYLDGAVRRNISQFALTPESEVAEGLARLERDLASGAWDRRFGRLRTLPDVDFGHRLIVSEACRQG
;
A
#
# COMPACT_ATOMS: atom_id res chain seq x y z
N MET A 1 -57.25 -17.68 32.64
CA MET A 1 -56.84 -18.35 31.38
C MET A 1 -55.80 -17.47 30.68
N ARG A 2 -54.57 -17.97 30.52
CA ARG A 2 -53.43 -17.23 29.95
C ARG A 2 -53.48 -17.34 28.42
N SER A 3 -53.59 -16.22 27.69
CA SER A 3 -53.39 -16.20 26.24
C SER A 3 -52.17 -15.35 25.88
N ARG A 4 -51.06 -16.02 25.58
CA ARG A 4 -49.78 -15.41 25.17
C ARG A 4 -49.89 -15.00 23.69
N HIS A 5 -49.97 -13.70 23.43
CA HIS A 5 -49.79 -13.15 22.08
C HIS A 5 -48.31 -13.28 21.67
N ARG A 6 -48.00 -14.17 20.72
CA ARG A 6 -46.69 -14.24 20.05
C ARG A 6 -46.57 -13.04 19.09
N ARG A 7 -45.70 -12.08 19.41
CA ARG A 7 -45.28 -11.02 18.47
C ARG A 7 -44.36 -11.62 17.39
N LYS A 8 -44.66 -11.35 16.12
CA LYS A 8 -43.75 -11.63 14.98
C LYS A 8 -42.48 -10.75 15.11
N PRO A 9 -41.27 -11.26 14.81
CA PRO A 9 -40.07 -10.44 14.84
C PRO A 9 -40.01 -9.52 13.61
N ALA A 10 -39.57 -8.28 13.83
CA ALA A 10 -39.41 -7.24 12.82
C ALA A 10 -38.29 -7.59 11.82
N HIS A 11 -38.53 -7.30 10.54
CA HIS A 11 -37.53 -7.37 9.48
C HIS A 11 -36.32 -6.48 9.82
N ARG A 12 -35.13 -7.08 9.94
CA ARG A 12 -33.85 -6.36 9.95
C ARG A 12 -33.58 -5.83 8.53
N SER A 13 -33.66 -4.52 8.36
CA SER A 13 -33.17 -3.83 7.17
C SER A 13 -31.64 -4.03 7.04
N LYS A 14 -31.17 -4.41 5.85
CA LYS A 14 -29.74 -4.52 5.52
C LYS A 14 -29.06 -3.14 5.64
N PRO A 15 -27.81 -3.06 6.11
CA PRO A 15 -27.09 -1.80 6.17
C PRO A 15 -26.79 -1.29 4.75
N ASP A 16 -27.04 0.01 4.59
CA ASP A 16 -26.79 0.83 3.41
C ASP A 16 -25.28 0.89 3.10
N ASN A 17 -24.88 0.34 1.96
CA ASN A 17 -23.49 0.18 1.54
C ASN A 17 -23.05 1.37 0.66
N ARG A 18 -23.20 2.60 1.17
CA ARG A 18 -22.71 3.80 0.49
C ARG A 18 -21.24 4.06 0.84
N HIS A 19 -20.35 3.65 -0.07
CA HIS A 19 -18.94 4.02 -0.07
C HIS A 19 -18.77 5.55 -0.23
N PRO A 20 -18.05 6.25 0.66
CA PRO A 20 -17.77 7.66 0.49
C PRO A 20 -16.66 7.87 -0.55
N GLN A 21 -17.05 7.98 -1.82
CA GLN A 21 -16.14 8.36 -2.91
C GLN A 21 -16.18 9.88 -3.10
N GLY A 22 -15.03 10.55 -2.94
CA GLY A 22 -14.90 11.91 -3.49
C GLY A 22 -13.83 12.80 -2.84
N ARG A 23 -13.63 12.75 -1.51
CA ARG A 23 -12.70 13.68 -0.82
C ARG A 23 -11.34 13.07 -0.43
N ASP A 24 -11.19 11.75 -0.52
CA ASP A 24 -10.03 10.99 -0.02
C ASP A 24 -8.90 10.81 -1.06
N LEU A 25 -9.22 10.91 -2.35
CA LEU A 25 -8.26 10.71 -3.46
C LEU A 25 -7.12 11.75 -3.49
N HIS A 26 -7.38 12.98 -3.00
CA HIS A 26 -6.40 14.06 -3.00
C HIS A 26 -5.33 13.89 -1.89
N THR A 27 -5.73 13.33 -0.74
CA THR A 27 -4.83 12.99 0.37
C THR A 27 -3.95 11.79 -0.01
N ARG A 28 -4.53 10.80 -0.71
CA ARG A 28 -3.84 9.60 -1.22
C ARG A 28 -2.81 9.92 -2.30
N ARG A 29 -3.07 10.88 -3.21
CA ARG A 29 -2.09 11.35 -4.21
C ARG A 29 -0.87 12.08 -3.61
N ARG A 30 -0.99 12.69 -2.42
CA ARG A 30 0.13 13.41 -1.77
C ARG A 30 1.11 12.48 -1.05
N ALA A 31 0.68 11.29 -0.60
CA ALA A 31 1.58 10.29 -0.01
C ALA A 31 2.64 9.79 -1.02
N ARG A 32 2.21 9.58 -2.28
CA ARG A 32 3.09 9.28 -3.42
C ARG A 32 4.21 10.31 -3.59
N ARG A 33 3.92 11.62 -3.49
CA ARG A 33 4.94 12.69 -3.60
C ARG A 33 5.81 12.83 -2.36
N ALA A 34 5.34 12.48 -1.17
CA ALA A 34 6.09 12.70 0.06
C ALA A 34 7.28 11.73 0.23
N LEU A 35 7.14 10.49 -0.24
CA LEU A 35 8.22 9.49 -0.24
C LEU A 35 9.08 9.60 -1.51
N LEU A 36 8.47 9.79 -2.69
CA LEU A 36 9.22 9.84 -3.95
C LEU A 36 10.03 11.13 -4.17
N ALA A 37 9.72 12.25 -3.50
CA ALA A 37 10.37 13.52 -3.85
C ALA A 37 11.73 13.74 -3.19
N ARG A 38 11.97 13.37 -1.92
CA ARG A 38 13.24 13.69 -1.20
C ARG A 38 13.58 12.76 -0.01
N GLY A 39 13.35 11.44 -0.15
CA GLY A 39 13.80 10.44 0.82
C GLY A 39 13.71 9.03 0.26
N VAL A 40 14.87 8.40 0.04
CA VAL A 40 15.07 7.03 -0.46
C VAL A 40 14.38 6.75 -1.81
N LEU A 41 15.01 7.19 -2.90
CA LEU A 41 14.83 6.76 -4.31
C LEU A 41 14.11 7.75 -5.26
N PRO A 42 14.88 8.58 -5.98
CA PRO A 42 14.44 9.26 -7.21
C PRO A 42 14.37 8.33 -8.44
N ALA A 43 14.84 7.09 -8.36
CA ALA A 43 15.23 6.31 -9.55
C ALA A 43 14.20 5.30 -10.10
N LEU A 44 13.07 5.06 -9.43
CA LEU A 44 12.09 4.03 -9.85
C LEU A 44 10.95 4.56 -10.73
N ALA A 45 10.97 5.83 -11.12
CA ALA A 45 10.05 6.37 -12.13
C ALA A 45 10.54 6.11 -13.57
N ARG A 46 11.14 4.94 -13.87
CA ARG A 46 11.59 4.60 -15.23
C ARG A 46 10.46 3.96 -16.04
N SER A 47 9.80 4.82 -16.81
CA SER A 47 8.67 4.61 -17.71
C SER A 47 9.02 3.84 -19.00
N GLY A 48 9.39 2.56 -18.88
CA GLY A 48 9.54 1.66 -20.05
C GLY A 48 9.03 0.26 -19.78
N TRP A 49 9.56 -0.38 -18.72
CA TRP A 49 9.23 -1.77 -18.37
C TRP A 49 7.76 -2.00 -17.98
N ASN A 50 7.16 -1.02 -17.28
CA ASN A 50 5.76 -1.12 -16.86
C ASN A 50 4.76 -1.00 -18.04
N ALA A 51 5.14 -0.31 -19.12
CA ALA A 51 4.25 -0.11 -20.27
C ALA A 51 4.19 -1.36 -21.15
N GLU A 52 5.32 -2.04 -21.36
CA GLU A 52 5.38 -3.27 -22.16
C GLU A 52 4.68 -4.45 -21.46
N ILE A 53 4.81 -4.55 -20.13
CA ILE A 53 4.06 -5.53 -19.32
C ILE A 53 2.56 -5.25 -19.42
N ALA A 54 2.14 -4.00 -19.26
CA ALA A 54 0.73 -3.63 -19.38
C ALA A 54 0.16 -3.94 -20.77
N ALA A 55 0.88 -3.57 -21.84
CA ALA A 55 0.47 -3.87 -23.22
C ALA A 55 0.38 -5.38 -23.49
N THR A 56 1.29 -6.18 -22.91
CA THR A 56 1.23 -7.64 -23.03
C THR A 56 0.05 -8.22 -22.27
N ILE A 57 -0.21 -7.76 -21.04
CA ILE A 57 -1.39 -8.17 -20.27
C ILE A 57 -2.67 -7.85 -21.04
N GLU A 58 -2.80 -6.64 -21.61
CA GLU A 58 -3.96 -6.26 -22.40
C GLU A 58 -4.12 -7.13 -23.65
N ARG A 59 -3.03 -7.38 -24.38
CA ARG A 59 -3.09 -8.18 -25.61
C ARG A 59 -3.48 -9.64 -25.35
N GLU A 60 -2.92 -10.25 -24.32
CA GLU A 60 -3.05 -11.70 -24.09
C GLU A 60 -4.24 -12.05 -23.18
N LEU A 61 -4.68 -11.14 -22.31
CA LEU A 61 -5.66 -11.43 -21.26
C LEU A 61 -6.93 -10.55 -21.35
N ALA A 62 -7.10 -9.75 -22.39
CA ALA A 62 -8.32 -8.96 -22.55
C ALA A 62 -9.59 -9.84 -22.59
N PRO A 63 -10.71 -9.39 -21.99
CA PRO A 63 -10.85 -8.12 -21.27
C PRO A 63 -10.21 -8.15 -19.88
N VAL A 64 -9.52 -7.06 -19.51
CA VAL A 64 -8.93 -6.87 -18.17
C VAL A 64 -9.50 -5.64 -17.49
N SER A 65 -9.57 -5.66 -16.16
CA SER A 65 -9.89 -4.50 -15.32
C SER A 65 -8.81 -4.26 -14.28
N GLU A 66 -8.54 -2.99 -13.96
CA GLU A 66 -7.55 -2.56 -12.96
C GLU A 66 -8.25 -2.08 -11.69
N ARG A 67 -7.72 -2.49 -10.53
CA ARG A 67 -8.13 -1.96 -9.22
C ARG A 67 -6.92 -1.52 -8.39
N PRO A 68 -6.95 -0.35 -7.74
CA PRO A 68 -5.88 0.06 -6.85
C PRO A 68 -5.80 -0.85 -5.62
N VAL A 69 -4.58 -1.20 -5.23
CA VAL A 69 -4.29 -1.97 -4.01
C VAL A 69 -3.43 -1.09 -3.11
N PRO A 70 -4.02 -0.28 -2.21
CA PRO A 70 -3.23 0.49 -1.27
C PRO A 70 -2.59 -0.44 -0.24
N LEU A 71 -1.40 -0.10 0.24
CA LEU A 71 -0.72 -0.86 1.29
C LEU A 71 -1.28 -0.48 2.67
N PRO A 72 -1.83 -1.44 3.43
CA PRO A 72 -2.26 -1.18 4.80
C PRO A 72 -1.09 -0.77 5.69
N ARG A 73 -1.36 0.02 6.73
CA ARG A 73 -0.37 0.45 7.74
C ARG A 73 0.36 -0.71 8.40
N ASN A 74 -0.35 -1.82 8.59
CA ASN A 74 0.14 -3.03 9.24
C ASN A 74 0.51 -4.14 8.23
N CYS A 75 0.76 -3.81 6.97
CA CYS A 75 1.23 -4.78 5.97
C CYS A 75 2.45 -5.56 6.51
N ALA A 76 2.39 -6.89 6.48
CA ALA A 76 3.42 -7.79 6.99
C ALA A 76 4.07 -8.64 5.89
N ASP A 77 3.74 -8.35 4.62
CA ASP A 77 4.13 -9.14 3.45
C ASP A 77 5.64 -9.07 3.15
N GLY A 78 6.35 -8.09 3.72
CA GLY A 78 7.79 -7.94 3.51
C GLY A 78 8.18 -7.41 2.13
N LEU A 79 7.22 -6.95 1.31
CA LEU A 79 7.51 -6.22 0.09
C LEU A 79 8.17 -4.85 0.39
N PHE A 80 8.88 -4.31 -0.60
CA PHE A 80 9.46 -2.98 -0.48
C PHE A 80 8.37 -1.91 -0.26
N GLY A 81 8.44 -1.21 0.88
CA GLY A 81 7.41 -0.25 1.28
C GLY A 81 6.39 -0.79 2.28
N ALA A 82 6.38 -2.08 2.62
CA ALA A 82 5.44 -2.67 3.59
C ALA A 82 5.47 -1.99 4.96
N TYR A 83 6.63 -1.47 5.36
CA TYR A 83 6.86 -0.87 6.67
C TYR A 83 6.84 0.67 6.65
N TRP A 84 6.15 1.27 5.68
CA TRP A 84 6.09 2.72 5.46
C TRP A 84 5.67 3.55 6.69
N ALA A 85 4.83 3.01 7.57
CA ALA A 85 4.39 3.66 8.82
C ALA A 85 5.20 3.25 10.06
N ARG A 86 6.12 2.30 9.90
CA ARG A 86 6.94 1.67 10.94
C ARG A 86 8.39 1.63 10.48
N PRO A 87 9.00 2.79 10.19
CA PRO A 87 10.32 2.87 9.57
C PRO A 87 11.44 2.21 10.39
N GLU A 88 11.24 2.06 11.70
CA GLU A 88 12.16 1.39 12.64
C GLU A 88 12.45 -0.04 12.20
N LEU A 89 11.47 -0.71 11.59
CA LEU A 89 11.61 -2.09 11.12
C LEU A 89 12.67 -2.22 10.03
N TYR A 90 12.98 -1.16 9.26
CA TYR A 90 14.05 -1.22 8.27
C TYR A 90 15.45 -1.27 8.90
N LEU A 91 15.61 -0.91 10.19
CA LEU A 91 16.90 -1.04 10.89
C LEU A 91 17.21 -2.51 11.21
N ASP A 92 16.20 -3.37 11.34
CA ASP A 92 16.38 -4.81 11.54
C ASP A 92 16.92 -5.47 10.27
N GLY A 93 18.10 -6.10 10.39
CA GLY A 93 18.72 -6.85 9.30
C GLY A 93 17.87 -8.01 8.81
N ALA A 94 17.07 -8.66 9.66
CA ALA A 94 16.15 -9.73 9.26
C ALA A 94 15.03 -9.21 8.35
N VAL A 95 14.50 -8.03 8.64
CA VAL A 95 13.52 -7.37 7.76
C VAL A 95 14.14 -7.05 6.41
N ARG A 96 15.32 -6.46 6.39
CA ARG A 96 16.02 -6.09 5.13
C ARG A 96 16.36 -7.29 4.26
N ARG A 97 16.77 -8.42 4.84
CA ARG A 97 17.07 -9.65 4.10
C ARG A 97 15.88 -10.21 3.30
N ASN A 98 14.66 -9.89 3.71
CA ASN A 98 13.44 -10.33 3.02
C ASN A 98 12.97 -9.35 1.92
N ILE A 99 13.69 -8.25 1.71
CA ILE A 99 13.35 -7.21 0.73
C ILE A 99 14.46 -7.16 -0.33
N SER A 100 14.18 -7.65 -1.53
CA SER A 100 15.17 -7.78 -2.61
C SER A 100 15.84 -6.46 -3.00
N GLN A 101 15.13 -5.33 -2.88
CA GLN A 101 15.67 -4.00 -3.18
C GLN A 101 16.93 -3.68 -2.35
N PHE A 102 17.04 -4.15 -1.11
CA PHE A 102 18.27 -3.94 -0.32
C PHE A 102 19.45 -4.74 -0.91
N ALA A 103 19.21 -5.96 -1.41
CA ALA A 103 20.25 -6.76 -2.05
C ALA A 103 20.68 -6.20 -3.43
N LEU A 104 19.78 -5.47 -4.11
CA LEU A 104 20.05 -4.83 -5.40
C LEU A 104 20.68 -3.45 -5.28
N THR A 105 20.77 -2.89 -4.06
CA THR A 105 21.33 -1.57 -3.81
C THR A 105 22.78 -1.70 -3.32
N PRO A 106 23.72 -0.83 -3.76
CA PRO A 106 25.08 -0.85 -3.23
C PRO A 106 25.11 -0.77 -1.69
N GLU A 107 25.92 -1.61 -1.04
CA GLU A 107 25.96 -1.71 0.43
C GLU A 107 26.30 -0.37 1.10
N SER A 108 27.15 0.45 0.47
CA SER A 108 27.49 1.79 0.96
C SER A 108 26.27 2.73 1.03
N GLU A 109 25.41 2.69 0.01
CA GLU A 109 24.18 3.50 -0.02
C GLU A 109 23.15 3.00 1.01
N VAL A 110 23.07 1.68 1.19
CA VAL A 110 22.23 1.07 2.24
C VAL A 110 22.70 1.53 3.62
N ALA A 111 23.99 1.41 3.91
CA ALA A 111 24.58 1.80 5.19
C ALA A 111 24.36 3.30 5.49
N GLU A 112 24.60 4.18 4.51
CA GLU A 112 24.35 5.62 4.66
C GLU A 112 22.87 5.92 4.93
N GLY A 113 21.97 5.27 4.18
CA GLY A 113 20.53 5.44 4.32
C GLY A 113 20.03 5.03 5.71
N LEU A 114 20.53 3.91 6.24
CA LEU A 114 20.16 3.41 7.56
C LEU A 114 20.73 4.29 8.68
N ALA A 115 21.98 4.72 8.58
CA ALA A 115 22.58 5.64 9.56
C ALA A 115 21.82 6.97 9.64
N ARG A 116 21.37 7.50 8.49
CA ARG A 116 20.49 8.69 8.47
C ARG A 116 19.14 8.41 9.12
N LEU A 117 18.51 7.29 8.78
CA LEU A 117 17.23 6.90 9.35
C LEU A 117 17.29 6.77 10.87
N GLU A 118 18.32 6.10 11.39
CA GLU A 118 18.56 5.93 12.82
C GLU A 118 18.70 7.27 13.54
N ARG A 119 19.50 8.20 13.00
CA ARG A 119 19.62 9.57 13.54
C ARG A 119 18.30 10.34 13.51
N ASP A 120 17.55 10.24 12.40
CA ASP A 120 16.28 10.94 12.26
C ASP A 120 15.21 10.40 13.23
N LEU A 121 15.22 9.09 13.50
CA LEU A 121 14.35 8.46 14.50
C LEU A 121 14.77 8.85 15.91
N ALA A 122 16.05 8.75 16.25
CA ALA A 122 16.58 9.08 17.57
C ALA A 122 16.34 10.56 17.94
N SER A 123 16.43 11.47 16.98
CA SER A 123 16.19 12.91 17.19
C SER A 123 14.71 13.32 17.06
N GLY A 124 13.82 12.38 16.70
CA GLY A 124 12.42 12.65 16.35
C GLY A 124 12.22 13.50 15.09
N ALA A 125 13.28 13.76 14.31
CA ALA A 125 13.19 14.50 13.05
C ALA A 125 12.30 13.78 12.04
N TRP A 126 12.33 12.45 12.04
CA TRP A 126 11.44 11.64 11.21
C TRP A 126 9.98 11.91 11.57
N ASP A 127 9.62 11.88 12.85
CA ASP A 127 8.23 12.09 13.29
C ASP A 127 7.75 13.51 13.05
N ARG A 128 8.59 14.52 13.25
CA ARG A 128 8.23 15.92 12.92
C ARG A 128 7.90 16.08 11.43
N ARG A 129 8.61 15.37 10.55
CA ARG A 129 8.45 15.50 9.08
C ARG A 129 7.39 14.56 8.51
N PHE A 130 7.29 13.35 9.06
CA PHE A 130 6.55 12.23 8.48
C PHE A 130 5.60 11.54 9.47
N GLY A 131 5.50 11.98 10.72
CA GLY A 131 4.67 11.34 11.75
C GLY A 131 3.21 11.16 11.36
N ARG A 132 2.65 12.03 10.49
CA ARG A 132 1.31 11.85 9.90
C ARG A 132 1.14 10.52 9.17
N LEU A 133 2.21 9.91 8.65
CA LEU A 133 2.14 8.60 7.99
C LEU A 133 1.71 7.53 8.98
N ARG A 134 2.14 7.61 10.25
CA ARG A 134 1.77 6.62 11.27
C ARG A 134 0.27 6.57 11.55
N THR A 135 -0.47 7.64 11.23
CA THR A 135 -1.92 7.74 11.48
C THR A 135 -2.77 7.35 10.27
N LEU A 136 -2.18 7.24 9.08
CA LEU A 136 -2.90 6.84 7.89
C LEU A 136 -3.26 5.34 7.96
N PRO A 137 -4.47 4.94 7.53
CA PRO A 137 -4.85 3.53 7.50
C PRO A 137 -4.11 2.76 6.39
N ASP A 138 -3.86 3.43 5.27
CA ASP A 138 -3.25 2.87 4.07
C ASP A 138 -2.61 3.97 3.20
N VAL A 139 -1.72 3.57 2.29
CA VAL A 139 -1.05 4.44 1.31
C VAL A 139 -1.04 3.79 -0.07
N ASP A 140 -1.37 4.57 -1.11
CA ASP A 140 -1.23 4.14 -2.50
C ASP A 140 0.23 4.29 -2.98
N PHE A 141 0.95 3.16 -3.05
CA PHE A 141 2.28 3.06 -3.63
C PHE A 141 2.29 2.75 -5.13
N GLY A 142 1.12 2.67 -5.77
CA GLY A 142 0.99 2.34 -7.19
C GLY A 142 0.77 0.86 -7.47
N HIS A 143 0.58 0.01 -6.45
CA HIS A 143 0.21 -1.39 -6.68
C HIS A 143 -1.20 -1.49 -7.27
N ARG A 144 -1.35 -2.36 -8.27
CA ARG A 144 -2.58 -2.59 -9.00
C ARG A 144 -2.88 -4.07 -9.07
N LEU A 145 -4.14 -4.42 -8.85
CA LEU A 145 -4.68 -5.74 -9.14
C LEU A 145 -5.28 -5.68 -10.54
N ILE A 146 -4.75 -6.50 -11.45
CA ILE A 146 -5.34 -6.71 -12.77
C ILE A 146 -6.18 -7.98 -12.74
N VAL A 147 -7.42 -7.90 -13.20
CA VAL A 147 -8.37 -9.03 -13.22
C VAL A 147 -8.84 -9.26 -14.65
N SER A 148 -8.70 -10.48 -15.14
CA SER A 148 -9.27 -10.98 -16.39
C SER A 148 -10.31 -12.06 -16.07
N GLU A 149 -11.34 -12.18 -16.91
CA GLU A 149 -12.26 -13.31 -16.85
C GLU A 149 -11.71 -14.47 -17.70
N ALA A 150 -11.41 -15.60 -17.05
CA ALA A 150 -11.05 -16.80 -17.78
C ALA A 150 -12.29 -17.35 -18.51
N CYS A 151 -12.26 -17.37 -19.83
CA CYS A 151 -13.29 -18.05 -20.62
C CYS A 151 -13.17 -19.56 -20.35
N ARG A 152 -14.12 -20.16 -19.61
CA ARG A 152 -14.17 -21.62 -19.49
C ARG A 152 -14.54 -22.20 -20.85
N GLN A 153 -13.58 -22.81 -21.51
CA GLN A 153 -13.83 -23.66 -22.67
C GLN A 153 -14.51 -24.93 -22.14
N GLY A 154 -15.80 -25.08 -22.47
CA GLY A 154 -16.59 -26.27 -22.18
C GLY A 154 -16.29 -27.41 -23.13
#